data_AF-A0A364V411-F1
#
_entry.id   AF-A0A364V411-F1
#
_cell.length_a   1.000
_cell.length_b   1.000
_cell.length_c   1.000
_cell.angle_alpha   90.00
_cell.angle_beta   90.00
_cell.angle_gamma   90.00
#
_symmetry.space_group_name_H-M   'P 1'
#
loop_
_entity.id
_entity.type
_entity.pdbx_description
1 polymer ?
#
loop_
_entity_poly.entity_id
_entity_poly.type
_entity_poly.pdbx_seq_one_letter_code
_entity_poly.pdbx_strand_id
1 'polypeptide(L)'
;MVNASAPACDGRTILIVDSVIARPGTDVPRAIADSMRAHSGSAYTLPGQCPSLRAQYEGSDVYAIYRDYGQDKTAACTARRNLGGHARVLDSSGNYGDPCD
;
A
#
# COMPACT_ATOMS: atom_id res chain seq x y z
N MET A 1 5.15 -16.74 8.16
CA MET A 1 4.30 -16.52 6.98
C MET A 1 3.99 -15.04 6.90
N VAL A 2 4.05 -14.47 5.70
CA VAL A 2 3.61 -13.10 5.45
C VAL A 2 2.13 -13.17 5.09
N ASN A 3 1.28 -12.41 5.79
CA ASN A 3 -0.17 -12.49 5.60
C ASN A 3 -0.69 -11.19 5.00
N ALA A 4 -1.62 -11.32 4.05
CA ALA A 4 -2.36 -10.19 3.51
C ALA A 4 -3.19 -9.58 4.64
N SER A 5 -3.24 -8.26 4.69
CA SER A 5 -4.18 -7.50 5.49
C SER A 5 -5.24 -6.86 4.59
N ALA A 6 -6.46 -6.80 5.12
CA ALA A 6 -7.57 -6.11 4.49
C ALA A 6 -7.93 -4.90 5.36
N PRO A 7 -7.18 -3.77 5.26
CA PRO A 7 -7.53 -2.57 6.00
C PRO A 7 -8.91 -2.08 5.55
N ALA A 8 -9.68 -1.56 6.49
CA ALA A 8 -11.01 -1.02 6.18
C ALA A 8 -10.92 0.19 5.23
N CYS A 9 -11.87 0.29 4.32
CA CYS A 9 -12.09 1.46 3.45
C CYS A 9 -12.94 2.53 4.18
N ASP A 10 -12.45 3.00 5.32
CA ASP A 10 -13.19 3.86 6.27
C ASP A 10 -12.62 5.28 6.37
N GLY A 11 -11.80 5.71 5.40
CA GLY A 11 -11.12 7.00 5.40
C GLY A 11 -9.79 7.00 6.15
N ARG A 12 -9.32 5.85 6.66
CA ARG A 12 -7.98 5.76 7.25
C ARG A 12 -6.87 6.06 6.24
N THR A 13 -5.77 6.59 6.73
CA THR A 13 -4.56 6.90 5.97
C THR A 13 -3.53 5.80 6.14
N ILE A 14 -2.98 5.35 5.01
CA ILE A 14 -1.84 4.45 4.95
C ILE A 14 -0.66 5.13 4.24
N LEU A 15 0.54 4.65 4.49
CA LEU A 15 1.72 4.97 3.68
C LEU A 15 2.11 3.73 2.88
N ILE A 16 1.99 3.79 1.55
CA ILE A 16 2.51 2.77 0.65
C ILE A 16 4.02 3.00 0.53
N VAL A 17 4.80 2.06 1.05
CA VAL A 17 6.27 2.12 1.09
C VAL A 17 6.91 1.36 -0.08
N ASP A 18 6.19 0.40 -0.65
CA ASP A 18 6.60 -0.34 -1.85
C ASP A 18 5.36 -0.92 -2.57
N SER A 19 5.52 -1.38 -3.81
CA SER A 19 4.45 -2.00 -4.60
C SER A 19 4.99 -3.14 -5.45
N VAL A 20 4.50 -4.34 -5.19
CA VAL A 20 4.84 -5.53 -5.99
C VAL A 20 3.85 -5.63 -7.16
N ILE A 21 4.37 -5.66 -8.38
CA ILE A 21 3.59 -5.79 -9.61
C ILE A 21 3.76 -7.20 -10.17
N ALA A 22 2.66 -7.93 -10.35
CA ALA A 22 2.65 -9.31 -10.82
C ALA A 22 2.90 -9.43 -12.33
N ARG A 23 4.06 -8.98 -12.79
CA ARG A 23 4.47 -9.09 -14.20
C ARG A 23 4.82 -10.55 -14.55
N PRO A 24 4.78 -10.94 -15.84
CA PRO A 24 5.23 -12.26 -16.26
C PRO A 24 6.64 -12.58 -15.75
N GLY A 25 6.80 -13.73 -15.08
CA GLY A 25 8.07 -14.16 -14.50
C GLY A 25 8.34 -13.66 -13.07
N THR A 26 7.47 -12.84 -12.49
CA THR A 26 7.58 -12.42 -11.08
C THR A 26 7.11 -13.53 -10.14
N ASP A 27 7.98 -13.97 -9.22
CA ASP A 27 7.58 -14.74 -8.04
C ASP A 27 6.97 -13.78 -7.02
N VAL A 28 5.66 -13.54 -7.14
CA VAL A 28 4.92 -12.56 -6.33
C VAL A 28 5.01 -12.87 -4.83
N PRO A 29 4.77 -14.11 -4.35
CA PRO A 29 4.91 -14.43 -2.93
C PRO A 29 6.30 -14.10 -2.37
N ARG A 30 7.36 -14.45 -3.12
CA ARG A 30 8.73 -14.12 -2.70
C ARG A 30 8.97 -12.63 -2.70
N ALA A 31 8.56 -11.90 -3.74
CA ALA A 31 8.74 -10.46 -3.84
C ALA A 31 8.04 -9.71 -2.69
N ILE A 32 6.81 -10.10 -2.34
CA ILE A 32 6.08 -9.57 -1.18
C ILE A 32 6.86 -9.85 0.12
N ALA A 33 7.31 -11.09 0.30
CA ALA A 33 8.06 -11.47 1.50
C ALA A 33 9.39 -10.70 1.62
N ASP A 34 10.09 -10.48 0.52
CA ASP A 34 11.35 -9.74 0.48
C ASP A 34 11.13 -8.25 0.80
N SER A 35 10.10 -7.65 0.21
CA SER A 35 9.72 -6.26 0.47
C SER A 35 9.30 -6.04 1.93
N MET A 36 8.45 -6.92 2.49
CA MET A 36 8.06 -6.80 3.91
C MET A 36 9.24 -6.96 4.88
N ARG A 37 10.29 -7.72 4.51
CA ARG A 37 11.51 -7.81 5.33
C ARG A 37 12.33 -6.52 5.27
N ALA A 38 12.41 -5.88 4.10
CA ALA A 38 13.05 -4.57 3.95
C ALA A 38 12.27 -3.46 4.67
N HIS A 39 10.94 -3.56 4.71
CA HIS A 39 10.05 -2.59 5.33
C HIS A 39 9.40 -3.15 6.59
N SER A 40 10.18 -3.36 7.66
CA SER A 40 9.67 -3.88 8.93
C SER A 40 8.44 -3.10 9.44
N GLY A 41 7.46 -3.80 10.03
CA GLY A 41 6.20 -3.20 10.50
C GLY A 41 5.22 -2.82 9.38
N SER A 42 5.48 -3.23 8.14
CA SER A 42 4.50 -3.14 7.06
C SER A 42 3.60 -4.37 6.98
N ALA A 43 2.46 -4.21 6.31
CA ALA A 43 1.60 -5.27 5.83
C ALA A 43 1.38 -5.12 4.32
N TYR A 44 0.67 -6.04 3.69
CA TYR A 44 0.33 -5.92 2.27
C TYR A 44 -1.16 -6.14 2.00
N THR A 45 -1.70 -5.46 0.99
CA THR A 45 -3.09 -5.66 0.55
C THR A 45 -3.16 -6.55 -0.68
N LEU A 46 -4.36 -7.12 -0.91
CA LEU A 46 -4.70 -7.69 -2.21
C LEU A 46 -4.98 -6.57 -3.24
N PRO A 47 -4.87 -6.89 -4.55
CA PRO A 47 -5.23 -5.97 -5.62
C PRO A 47 -6.67 -5.48 -5.47
N GLY A 48 -6.87 -4.16 -5.52
CA GLY A 48 -8.20 -3.56 -5.51
C GLY A 48 -8.99 -3.74 -4.22
N GLN A 49 -8.32 -4.08 -3.10
CA GLN A 49 -8.95 -4.25 -1.78
C GLN A 49 -9.77 -3.02 -1.36
N CYS A 50 -9.40 -1.83 -1.86
CA CYS A 50 -10.14 -0.59 -1.71
C CYS A 50 -10.19 0.17 -3.06
N PRO A 51 -11.27 0.88 -3.41
CA PRO A 51 -11.33 1.66 -4.65
C PRO A 51 -10.20 2.70 -4.79
N SER A 52 -9.78 3.34 -3.70
CA SER A 52 -8.64 4.27 -3.70
C SER A 52 -7.26 3.57 -3.73
N LEU A 53 -7.22 2.24 -3.80
CA LEU A 53 -6.02 1.47 -4.09
C LEU A 53 -6.03 1.01 -5.54
N ARG A 54 -4.91 1.26 -6.22
CA ARG A 54 -4.76 0.81 -7.60
C ARG A 54 -4.76 -0.72 -7.62
N ALA A 55 -5.76 -1.31 -8.28
CA ALA A 55 -5.82 -2.76 -8.46
C ALA A 55 -4.77 -3.25 -9.46
N GLN A 56 -4.59 -2.52 -10.57
CA GLN A 56 -3.73 -2.93 -11.67
C GLN A 56 -2.89 -1.77 -12.22
N TYR A 57 -1.72 -2.11 -12.75
CA TYR A 57 -0.88 -1.21 -13.51
C TYR A 57 -0.42 -1.92 -14.79
N GLU A 58 -0.70 -1.35 -15.96
CA GLU A 58 -0.39 -1.95 -17.27
C GLU A 58 -0.94 -3.38 -17.41
N GLY A 59 -2.13 -3.64 -16.86
CA GLY A 59 -2.78 -4.96 -16.89
C GLY A 59 -2.19 -6.00 -15.92
N SER A 60 -1.21 -5.63 -15.10
CA SER A 60 -0.65 -6.49 -14.05
C SER A 60 -1.19 -6.10 -12.67
N ASP A 61 -1.48 -7.09 -11.83
CA ASP A 61 -1.97 -6.87 -10.47
C ASP A 61 -0.94 -6.18 -9.58
N VAL A 62 -1.42 -5.27 -8.73
CA VAL A 62 -0.59 -4.48 -7.81
C VAL A 62 -0.89 -4.87 -6.36
N TYR A 63 0.15 -5.25 -5.63
CA TYR A 63 0.11 -5.56 -4.20
C TYR A 63 0.83 -4.44 -3.45
N ALA A 64 0.08 -3.59 -2.76
CA ALA A 64 0.64 -2.48 -2.02
C ALA A 64 1.23 -2.96 -0.70
N ILE A 65 2.49 -2.62 -0.43
CA ILE A 65 3.15 -2.82 0.87
C ILE A 65 3.03 -1.51 1.64
N TYR A 66 2.45 -1.54 2.83
CA TYR A 66 2.04 -0.32 3.51
C TYR A 66 2.20 -0.35 5.02
N ARG A 67 2.24 0.85 5.61
CA ARG A 67 2.08 1.07 7.05
C ARG A 67 0.76 1.78 7.30
N ASP A 68 0.05 1.35 8.33
CA ASP A 68 -1.26 1.89 8.70
C ASP A 68 -1.12 2.96 9.78
N TYR A 69 -1.67 4.15 9.53
CA TYR A 69 -1.67 5.26 10.49
C TYR A 69 -3.08 5.59 11.00
N GLY A 70 -4.10 4.80 10.65
CA GLY A 70 -5.48 5.07 11.05
C GLY A 70 -5.91 6.47 10.59
N GLN A 71 -6.45 7.28 11.51
CA GLN A 71 -6.88 8.64 11.20
C GLN A 71 -5.75 9.69 11.33
N ASP A 72 -4.53 9.28 11.68
CA ASP A 72 -3.40 10.21 11.86
C ASP A 72 -2.68 10.49 10.54
N LYS A 73 -3.31 11.36 9.74
CA LYS A 73 -2.75 11.84 8.48
C LYS A 73 -1.39 12.55 8.68
N THR A 74 -1.21 13.28 9.78
CA THR A 74 0.03 14.01 10.06
C THR A 74 1.21 13.06 10.26
N ALA A 75 1.00 11.97 11.02
CA ALA A 75 2.00 10.92 11.19
C ALA A 75 2.33 10.22 9.86
N ALA A 76 1.33 9.92 9.03
CA ALA A 76 1.55 9.35 7.70
C ALA A 76 2.40 10.27 6.80
N CYS A 77 2.11 11.57 6.79
CA CYS A 77 2.87 12.55 6.01
C CYS A 77 4.29 12.75 6.53
N THR A 78 4.47 12.70 7.85
CA THR A 78 5.80 12.77 8.47
C THR A 78 6.62 11.53 8.10
N ALA A 79 6.01 10.34 8.16
CA ALA A 79 6.64 9.10 7.73
C ALA A 79 6.98 9.11 6.24
N ARG A 80 6.11 9.63 5.36
CA ARG A 80 6.38 9.80 3.93
C ARG A 80 7.64 10.63 3.69
N ARG A 81 7.83 11.73 4.42
CA ARG A 81 9.04 12.57 4.31
C ARG A 81 10.32 11.84 4.71
N ASN A 82 10.23 10.90 5.65
CA ASN A 82 11.39 10.18 6.19
C ASN A 82 11.70 8.88 5.43
N LEU A 83 10.67 8.17 4.97
CA LEU A 83 10.77 6.83 4.37
C LEU A 83 10.59 6.86 2.85
N GLY A 84 10.06 7.94 2.28
CA GLY A 84 9.59 8.00 0.90
C GLY A 84 8.23 7.33 0.72
N GLY A 85 7.89 7.02 -0.54
CA GLY A 85 6.63 6.38 -0.90
C GLY A 85 5.47 7.35 -1.11
N HIS A 86 4.25 6.80 -1.09
CA HIS A 86 3.02 7.54 -1.37
C HIS A 86 1.98 7.29 -0.28
N ALA A 87 1.50 8.35 0.35
CA ALA A 87 0.39 8.23 1.27
C ALA A 87 -0.92 8.05 0.49
N ARG A 88 -1.88 7.36 1.12
CA ARG A 88 -3.20 7.12 0.52
C ARG A 88 -4.27 7.12 1.61
N VAL A 89 -5.39 7.77 1.33
CA VAL A 89 -6.62 7.62 2.11
C VAL A 89 -7.42 6.44 1.55
N LEU A 90 -7.81 5.49 2.39
CA LEU A 90 -8.59 4.32 2.00
C LEU A 90 -10.09 4.66 2.00
N ASP A 91 -10.62 4.93 0.82
CA ASP A 91 -12.00 5.35 0.64
C ASP A 91 -12.61 4.77 -0.65
N SER A 92 -13.90 5.06 -0.86
CA SER A 92 -14.66 4.60 -2.02
C SER A 92 -14.62 5.57 -3.21
N SER A 93 -13.85 6.66 -3.14
CA SER A 93 -13.85 7.71 -4.17
C SER A 93 -13.11 7.30 -5.45
N GLY A 94 -12.26 6.27 -5.38
CA GLY A 94 -11.36 5.90 -6.48
C GLY A 94 -10.21 6.88 -6.69
N ASN A 95 -10.04 7.85 -5.78
CA ASN A 95 -8.98 8.85 -5.86
C ASN A 95 -7.64 8.27 -5.40
N TYR A 96 -6.66 8.33 -6.29
CA TYR A 96 -5.27 7.94 -6.04
C TYR A 96 -4.39 9.13 -5.66
N GLY A 97 -4.97 10.19 -5.09
CA GLY A 97 -4.24 11.35 -4.59
C GLY A 97 -3.38 10.99 -3.38
N ASP A 98 -2.23 11.64 -3.28
CA ASP A 98 -1.44 11.63 -2.05
C ASP A 98 -1.98 12.74 -1.13
N PRO A 99 -2.47 12.44 0.07
CA PRO A 99 -3.05 13.44 0.95
C PRO A 99 -2.02 14.43 1.52
N CYS A 100 -0.73 14.16 1.34
CA CYS A 100 0.36 14.96 1.90
C CYS A 100 0.96 15.97 0.90
N ASP A 101 0.45 16.00 -0.33
CA ASP A 101 0.74 17.01 -1.35
C ASP A 101 -0.24 18.21 -1.27
#